data_AF-W0JW81-F1
#
_entry.id   AF-W0JW81-F1
#
_cell.length_a   1.000
_cell.length_b   1.000
_cell.length_c   1.000
_cell.angle_alpha   90.00
_cell.angle_beta   90.00
_cell.angle_gamma   90.00
#
_symmetry.space_group_name_H-M   'P 1'
#
loop_
_entity.id
_entity.type
_entity.pdbx_description
1 polymer ?
#
loop_
_entity_poly.entity_id
_entity_poly.type
_entity_poly.pdbx_seq_one_letter_code
_entity_poly.pdbx_strand_id
1 'polypeptide(L)'
;MTDLITKYADYDSFARAWHPDTLAEYDISLEDARERGRLNEQKTRQLWQLLGLLGTDDIFIQLPDWLADEKVEVTDRATPTMFVGCISRETDDGILFKESAAAGPLMGLAHKINSLEKGIENTGADTDRHERSENRLQDHYQQFHNRNDLPTLSYEWLPKSQLITAVQRCE
;
A
#
# COMPACT_ATOMS: atom_id res chain seq x y z
N MET A 1 -4.36 -11.90 -22.47
CA MET A 1 -4.63 -10.98 -21.35
C MET A 1 -3.36 -10.95 -20.53
N THR A 2 -2.66 -9.83 -20.52
CA THR A 2 -1.55 -9.61 -19.58
C THR A 2 -2.17 -9.37 -18.23
N ASP A 3 -1.83 -10.16 -17.21
CA ASP A 3 -2.30 -9.89 -15.85
C ASP A 3 -1.79 -8.51 -15.44
N LEU A 4 -2.73 -7.56 -15.28
CA LEU A 4 -2.45 -6.19 -14.85
C LEU A 4 -1.87 -6.18 -13.43
N ILE A 5 -2.34 -7.11 -12.60
CA ILE A 5 -2.06 -7.17 -11.17
C ILE A 5 -0.87 -8.09 -10.95
N THR A 6 0.23 -7.53 -10.48
CA THR A 6 1.37 -8.34 -10.04
C THR A 6 1.18 -8.75 -8.59
N LYS A 7 1.21 -10.05 -8.33
CA LYS A 7 1.05 -10.59 -6.98
C LYS A 7 2.38 -11.02 -6.39
N TYR A 8 2.57 -10.73 -5.10
CA TYR A 8 3.79 -11.08 -4.36
C TYR A 8 3.46 -11.89 -3.12
N ALA A 9 4.14 -13.03 -2.95
CA ALA A 9 4.01 -13.88 -1.76
C ALA A 9 5.00 -13.48 -0.65
N ASP A 10 6.17 -12.94 -1.02
CA ASP A 10 7.23 -12.60 -0.08
C ASP A 10 7.74 -11.16 -0.27
N TYR A 11 8.29 -10.63 0.82
CA TYR A 11 8.78 -9.25 0.88
C TYR A 11 9.98 -9.00 -0.03
N ASP A 12 10.88 -9.97 -0.20
CA ASP A 12 12.11 -9.76 -0.96
C ASP A 12 11.82 -9.68 -2.46
N SER A 13 10.95 -10.55 -2.98
CA SER A 13 10.46 -10.47 -4.36
C SER A 13 9.75 -9.14 -4.63
N PHE A 14 8.90 -8.70 -3.70
CA PHE A 14 8.25 -7.39 -3.77
C PHE A 14 9.27 -6.24 -3.76
N ALA A 15 10.22 -6.25 -2.82
CA ALA A 15 11.21 -5.18 -2.68
C ALA A 15 12.14 -5.07 -3.91
N ARG A 16 12.52 -6.19 -4.54
CA ARG A 16 13.28 -6.16 -5.80
C ARG A 16 12.49 -5.48 -6.91
N ALA A 17 11.21 -5.84 -7.05
CA ALA A 17 10.36 -5.27 -8.09
C ALA A 17 9.98 -3.80 -7.82
N TRP A 18 10.05 -3.35 -6.57
CA TRP A 18 9.75 -1.98 -6.18
C TRP A 18 10.92 -1.01 -6.40
N HIS A 19 12.16 -1.51 -6.50
CA HIS A 19 13.37 -0.69 -6.67
C HIS A 19 14.21 -1.08 -7.89
N PRO A 20 13.62 -1.31 -9.08
CA PRO A 20 14.37 -1.82 -10.22
C PRO A 20 15.45 -0.85 -10.67
N ASP A 21 15.14 0.45 -10.68
CA ASP A 21 16.07 1.49 -11.11
C ASP A 21 17.25 1.64 -10.15
N THR A 22 17.01 1.60 -8.84
CA THR A 22 18.09 1.67 -7.85
C THR A 22 19.01 0.44 -7.92
N LEU A 23 18.46 -0.75 -8.14
CA LEU A 23 19.29 -1.95 -8.28
C LEU A 23 20.10 -1.92 -9.59
N ALA A 24 19.50 -1.44 -10.68
CA ALA A 24 20.16 -1.32 -11.99
C ALA A 24 21.20 -0.20 -12.04
N GLU A 25 20.91 0.98 -11.45
CA GLU A 25 21.81 2.15 -11.44
C GLU A 25 23.15 1.82 -10.77
N TYR A 26 23.10 1.08 -9.67
CA TYR A 26 24.29 0.73 -8.89
C TYR A 26 24.87 -0.64 -9.24
N ASP A 27 24.21 -1.42 -10.10
CA ASP A 27 24.56 -2.82 -10.43
C ASP A 27 24.83 -3.65 -9.17
N ILE A 28 23.87 -3.63 -8.25
CA ILE A 28 23.99 -4.28 -6.93
C ILE A 28 22.80 -5.19 -6.62
N SER A 29 23.03 -6.16 -5.74
CA SER A 29 21.96 -6.99 -5.20
C SER A 29 21.06 -6.18 -4.24
N LEU A 30 19.86 -6.69 -3.98
CA LEU A 30 18.96 -6.11 -2.98
C LEU A 30 19.62 -6.02 -1.60
N GLU A 31 20.39 -7.05 -1.22
CA GLU A 31 21.04 -7.10 0.09
C GLU A 31 22.15 -6.04 0.18
N ASP A 32 22.99 -5.91 -0.86
CA ASP A 32 23.98 -4.84 -0.94
C ASP A 32 23.33 -3.45 -0.89
N ALA A 33 22.19 -3.27 -1.56
CA ALA A 33 21.44 -2.01 -1.54
C ALA A 33 20.90 -1.68 -0.14
N ARG A 34 20.46 -2.69 0.62
CA ARG A 34 20.06 -2.56 2.02
C ARG A 34 21.22 -2.20 2.92
N GLU A 35 22.33 -2.95 2.84
CA GLU A 35 23.53 -2.71 3.64
C GLU A 35 24.10 -1.30 3.44
N ARG A 36 24.01 -0.80 2.19
CA ARG A 36 24.49 0.54 1.82
C ARG A 36 23.47 1.65 2.06
N GLY A 37 22.29 1.34 2.60
CA GLY A 37 21.22 2.31 2.86
C GLY A 37 20.70 3.01 1.60
N ARG A 38 20.72 2.32 0.45
CA ARG A 38 20.30 2.87 -0.86
C ARG A 38 18.81 2.72 -1.11
N LEU A 39 18.13 1.90 -0.32
CA LEU A 39 16.69 1.68 -0.41
C LEU A 39 15.95 2.52 0.61
N ASN A 40 14.76 3.01 0.24
CA ASN A 40 13.81 3.53 1.22
C ASN A 40 13.08 2.35 1.92
N GLU A 41 13.83 1.60 2.73
CA GLU A 41 13.38 0.36 3.35
C GLU A 41 12.16 0.59 4.25
N GLN A 42 12.10 1.74 4.91
CA GLN A 42 10.96 2.10 5.75
C GLN A 42 9.68 2.22 4.90
N LYS A 43 9.69 3.00 3.81
CA LYS A 43 8.51 3.18 2.98
C LYS A 43 8.08 1.87 2.30
N THR A 44 9.04 1.08 1.82
CA THR A 44 8.77 -0.24 1.20
C THR A 44 8.17 -1.22 2.21
N ARG A 45 8.68 -1.24 3.45
CA ARG A 45 8.12 -2.07 4.52
C ARG A 45 6.72 -1.62 4.94
N GLN A 46 6.47 -0.31 5.01
CA GLN A 46 5.13 0.21 5.29
C GLN A 46 4.13 -0.15 4.19
N LEU A 47 4.56 -0.13 2.93
CA LEU A 47 3.73 -0.57 1.81
C LEU A 47 3.46 -2.08 1.90
N TRP A 48 4.46 -2.88 2.20
CA TRP A 48 4.27 -4.32 2.42
C TRP A 48 3.31 -4.64 3.57
N GLN A 49 3.40 -3.89 4.68
CA GLN A 49 2.48 -3.98 5.81
C GLN A 49 1.06 -3.59 5.39
N LEU A 50 0.90 -2.53 4.60
CA LEU A 50 -0.38 -2.15 4.02
C LEU A 50 -0.98 -3.28 3.19
N LEU A 51 -0.21 -3.85 2.25
CA LEU A 51 -0.67 -4.94 1.39
C LEU A 51 -1.12 -6.17 2.20
N GLY A 52 -0.51 -6.41 3.37
CA GLY A 52 -0.92 -7.50 4.26
C GLY A 52 -2.21 -7.27 5.04
N LEU A 53 -2.76 -6.05 5.01
CA LEU A 53 -4.06 -5.71 5.63
C LEU A 53 -5.18 -5.53 4.60
N LEU A 54 -4.86 -5.62 3.32
CA LEU A 54 -5.86 -5.50 2.24
C LEU A 54 -6.69 -6.77 2.15
N GLY A 55 -7.99 -6.61 1.84
CA GLY A 55 -8.85 -7.75 1.50
C GLY A 55 -8.45 -8.40 0.17
N THR A 56 -9.04 -9.56 -0.11
CA THR A 56 -8.78 -10.32 -1.36
C THR A 56 -9.15 -9.59 -2.64
N ASP A 57 -10.05 -8.61 -2.54
CA ASP A 57 -10.53 -7.82 -3.69
C ASP A 57 -9.87 -6.43 -3.74
N ASP A 58 -9.15 -6.04 -2.69
CA ASP A 58 -8.43 -4.79 -2.61
C ASP A 58 -7.08 -4.91 -3.32
N ILE A 59 -6.77 -3.91 -4.14
CA ILE A 59 -5.49 -3.77 -4.82
C ILE A 59 -4.88 -2.41 -4.49
N PHE A 60 -3.55 -2.39 -4.51
CA PHE A 60 -2.80 -1.13 -4.53
C PHE A 60 -2.50 -0.74 -5.97
N ILE A 61 -2.67 0.53 -6.30
CA ILE A 61 -2.25 1.09 -7.58
C ILE A 61 -1.37 2.33 -7.39
N GLN A 62 -0.47 2.55 -8.35
CA GLN A 62 0.27 3.80 -8.49
C GLN A 62 -0.02 4.44 -9.84
N LEU A 63 -0.35 5.73 -9.80
CA LEU A 63 -0.61 6.57 -10.96
C LEU A 63 0.58 7.50 -11.20
N PRO A 64 0.83 7.91 -12.46
CA PRO A 64 1.69 9.05 -12.73
C PRO A 64 1.03 10.34 -12.24
N ASP A 65 1.85 11.33 -11.88
CA ASP A 65 1.39 12.60 -11.26
C ASP A 65 0.26 13.26 -12.07
N TRP A 66 0.42 13.36 -13.40
CA TRP A 66 -0.56 13.99 -14.27
C TRP A 66 -1.93 13.30 -14.24
N LEU A 67 -1.97 11.97 -14.10
CA LEU A 67 -3.21 11.20 -14.04
C LEU A 67 -3.83 11.31 -12.65
N ALA A 68 -3.01 11.35 -11.60
CA ALA A 68 -3.50 11.62 -10.26
C ALA A 68 -4.14 13.01 -10.17
N ASP A 69 -3.48 14.04 -10.73
CA ASP A 69 -4.01 15.41 -10.75
C ASP A 69 -5.33 15.53 -11.52
N GLU A 70 -5.52 14.74 -12.57
CA GLU A 70 -6.78 14.69 -13.32
C GLU A 70 -7.90 13.99 -12.53
N LYS A 71 -7.56 12.93 -11.80
CA LYS A 71 -8.54 12.00 -11.19
C LYS A 71 -8.83 12.28 -9.73
N VAL A 72 -8.04 13.07 -9.02
CA VAL A 72 -8.30 13.41 -7.62
C VAL A 72 -9.04 14.73 -7.56
N GLU A 73 -10.14 14.79 -6.81
CA GLU A 73 -10.81 16.08 -6.55
C GLU A 73 -9.83 17.04 -5.88
N VAL A 74 -9.76 18.28 -6.38
CA VAL A 74 -8.77 19.28 -5.95
C VAL A 74 -8.77 19.42 -4.42
N THR A 75 -7.64 19.10 -3.80
CA THR A 75 -7.41 19.34 -2.36
C THR A 75 -6.31 20.37 -2.16
N ASP A 76 -6.29 21.04 -0.99
CA ASP A 76 -5.23 21.99 -0.60
C ASP A 76 -3.85 21.33 -0.37
N ARG A 77 -3.72 20.02 -0.61
CA ARG A 77 -2.51 19.23 -0.38
C ARG A 77 -1.96 18.68 -1.69
N ALA A 78 -0.70 18.27 -1.67
CA ALA A 78 -0.10 17.55 -2.79
C ALA A 78 -0.94 16.31 -3.15
N THR A 79 -1.27 16.18 -4.43
CA THR A 79 -2.12 15.11 -4.95
C THR A 79 -1.50 13.75 -4.66
N PRO A 80 -2.22 12.83 -3.98
CA PRO A 80 -1.71 11.47 -3.79
C PRO A 80 -1.63 10.75 -5.13
N THR A 81 -0.55 9.98 -5.33
CA THR A 81 -0.36 9.15 -6.54
C THR A 81 -0.53 7.67 -6.29
N MET A 82 -0.70 7.28 -5.03
CA MET A 82 -0.82 5.90 -4.60
C MET A 82 -2.18 5.70 -3.95
N PHE A 83 -2.91 4.68 -4.39
CA PHE A 83 -4.27 4.41 -3.94
C PHE A 83 -4.47 2.94 -3.64
N VAL A 84 -5.42 2.66 -2.75
CA VAL A 84 -5.97 1.34 -2.46
C VAL A 84 -7.45 1.36 -2.80
N GLY A 85 -7.98 0.28 -3.36
CA GLY A 85 -9.40 0.14 -3.70
C GLY A 85 -9.64 -1.16 -4.45
N CYS A 86 -10.84 -1.34 -4.99
CA CYS A 86 -11.24 -2.58 -5.66
C CYS A 86 -11.49 -2.39 -7.16
N ILE A 87 -11.16 -3.40 -7.96
CA ILE A 87 -11.56 -3.45 -9.38
C ILE A 87 -13.00 -3.96 -9.44
N SER A 88 -13.93 -3.05 -9.72
CA SER A 88 -15.34 -3.40 -9.85
C SER A 88 -15.71 -3.92 -11.24
N ARG A 89 -14.96 -3.51 -12.26
CA ARG A 89 -15.13 -3.97 -13.65
C ARG A 89 -13.80 -3.83 -14.39
N GLU A 90 -13.57 -4.73 -15.33
CA GLU A 90 -12.39 -4.75 -16.17
C GLU A 90 -12.79 -4.87 -17.65
N THR A 91 -12.11 -4.14 -18.53
CA THR A 91 -12.12 -4.30 -19.98
C THR A 91 -10.69 -4.59 -20.44
N ASP A 92 -10.48 -4.79 -21.74
CA ASP A 92 -9.12 -4.96 -22.27
C ASP A 92 -8.24 -3.73 -22.00
N ASP A 93 -8.81 -2.52 -22.11
CA ASP A 93 -8.07 -1.26 -22.06
C ASP A 93 -8.06 -0.57 -20.68
N GLY A 94 -9.02 -0.88 -19.81
CA GLY A 94 -9.21 -0.12 -18.57
C GLY A 94 -9.80 -0.91 -17.42
N ILE A 95 -9.73 -0.32 -16.23
CA ILE A 95 -10.37 -0.82 -15.01
C ILE A 95 -11.28 0.26 -14.43
N LEU A 96 -12.44 -0.16 -13.92
CA LEU A 96 -13.30 0.70 -13.11
C LEU A 96 -12.93 0.51 -11.65
N PHE A 97 -12.18 1.46 -11.12
CA PHE A 97 -11.64 1.43 -9.77
C PHE A 97 -12.59 2.12 -8.79
N LYS A 98 -12.96 1.42 -7.71
CA LYS A 98 -13.94 1.89 -6.73
C LYS A 98 -13.40 1.82 -5.32
N GLU A 99 -14.11 2.52 -4.41
CA GLU A 99 -13.79 2.54 -2.98
C GLU A 99 -12.33 2.95 -2.74
N SER A 100 -11.85 3.82 -3.63
CA SER A 100 -10.45 4.19 -3.67
C SER A 100 -10.12 5.14 -2.53
N ALA A 101 -8.95 4.97 -1.93
CA ALA A 101 -8.45 5.84 -0.88
C ALA A 101 -6.93 5.99 -0.99
N ALA A 102 -6.44 7.19 -0.67
CA ALA A 102 -5.01 7.48 -0.69
C ALA A 102 -4.23 6.49 0.21
N ALA A 103 -3.23 5.82 -0.38
CA ALA A 103 -2.49 4.77 0.31
C ALA A 103 -1.54 5.32 1.39
N GLY A 104 -1.04 6.55 1.26
CA GLY A 104 -0.05 7.11 2.20
C GLY A 104 -0.50 7.09 3.67
N PRO A 105 -1.67 7.66 4.02
CA PRO A 105 -2.23 7.55 5.37
C PRO A 105 -2.46 6.09 5.82
N LEU A 106 -2.91 5.22 4.91
CA LEU A 106 -3.14 3.80 5.18
C LEU A 106 -1.84 3.05 5.47
N MET A 107 -0.74 3.36 4.77
CA MET A 107 0.60 2.82 5.06
C MET A 107 1.03 3.17 6.49
N GLY A 108 0.75 4.40 6.94
CA GLY A 108 1.01 4.84 8.31
C GLY A 108 0.18 4.08 9.34
N LEU A 109 -1.10 3.82 9.06
CA LEU A 109 -1.97 3.02 9.93
C LEU A 109 -1.53 1.55 9.97
N ALA A 110 -1.26 0.94 8.82
CA ALA A 110 -0.79 -0.43 8.71
C ALA A 110 0.52 -0.66 9.49
N HIS A 111 1.42 0.32 9.44
CA HIS A 111 2.65 0.30 10.22
C HIS A 111 2.39 0.31 11.73
N LYS A 112 1.46 1.15 12.20
CA LYS A 112 1.08 1.23 13.62
C LYS A 112 0.44 -0.07 14.10
N ILE A 113 -0.49 -0.62 13.31
CA ILE A 113 -1.13 -1.92 13.57
C ILE A 113 -0.06 -2.99 13.74
N ASN A 114 0.82 -3.16 12.74
CA ASN A 114 1.87 -4.18 12.79
C ASN A 114 2.85 -4.01 13.96
N SER A 115 3.16 -2.76 14.32
CA SER A 115 4.03 -2.45 15.46
C SER A 115 3.36 -2.79 16.79
N LEU A 116 2.05 -2.57 16.91
CA LEU A 116 1.27 -2.91 18.10
C LEU A 116 1.07 -4.42 18.24
N GLU A 117 0.75 -5.14 17.16
CA GLU A 117 0.64 -6.60 17.16
C GLU A 117 1.92 -7.24 17.69
N LYS A 118 3.08 -6.86 17.12
CA LYS A 118 4.39 -7.32 17.61
C LYS A 118 4.65 -6.89 19.05
N GLY A 119 4.23 -5.69 19.43
CA GLY A 119 4.34 -5.22 20.81
C GLY A 119 3.56 -6.10 21.79
N ILE A 120 2.33 -6.47 21.43
CA ILE A 120 1.42 -7.32 22.21
C ILE A 120 1.98 -8.73 22.33
N GLU A 121 2.43 -9.33 21.22
CA GLU A 121 3.10 -10.64 21.20
C GLU A 121 4.31 -10.70 22.15
N ASN A 122 5.05 -9.59 22.27
CA ASN A 122 6.23 -9.48 23.11
C ASN A 122 5.96 -8.97 24.54
N THR A 123 4.72 -8.62 24.86
CA THR A 123 4.34 -8.18 26.22
C THR A 123 3.86 -9.39 27.00
N GLY A 124 4.56 -9.74 28.10
CA GLY A 124 4.18 -10.81 29.01
C GLY A 124 2.87 -10.54 29.79
N ALA A 125 2.67 -11.22 30.93
CA ALA A 125 1.42 -11.26 31.71
C ALA A 125 0.95 -9.93 32.38
N ASP A 126 1.40 -8.76 31.91
CA ASP A 126 0.88 -7.45 32.33
C ASP A 126 -0.47 -7.20 31.66
N THR A 127 -1.53 -7.67 32.31
CA THR A 127 -2.91 -7.68 31.81
C THR A 127 -3.44 -6.29 31.47
N ASP A 128 -3.15 -5.29 32.31
CA ASP A 128 -3.67 -3.93 32.13
C ASP A 128 -3.01 -3.23 30.93
N ARG A 129 -1.72 -3.48 30.72
CA ARG A 129 -1.00 -2.97 29.55
C ARG A 129 -1.41 -3.70 28.28
N HIS A 130 -1.69 -5.00 28.39
CA HIS A 130 -2.16 -5.83 27.28
C HIS A 130 -3.53 -5.34 26.78
N GLU A 131 -4.51 -5.22 27.68
CA GLU A 131 -5.87 -4.76 27.34
C GLU A 131 -5.87 -3.36 26.70
N ARG A 132 -5.07 -2.43 27.22
CA ARG A 132 -4.93 -1.10 26.60
C ARG A 132 -4.32 -1.16 25.20
N SER A 133 -3.42 -2.09 24.95
CA SER A 133 -2.77 -2.26 23.65
C SER A 133 -3.72 -2.90 22.64
N GLU A 134 -4.53 -3.88 23.06
CA GLU A 134 -5.59 -4.49 22.26
C GLU A 134 -6.67 -3.47 21.88
N ASN A 135 -7.12 -2.65 22.83
CA ASN A 135 -8.11 -1.59 22.54
C ASN A 135 -7.58 -0.60 21.49
N ARG A 136 -6.32 -0.16 21.61
CA ARG A 136 -5.69 0.72 20.61
C ARG A 136 -5.51 0.04 19.25
N LEU A 137 -5.20 -1.26 19.25
CA LEU A 137 -5.09 -2.04 18.03
C LEU A 137 -6.44 -2.07 17.31
N GLN A 138 -7.52 -2.33 18.04
CA GLN A 138 -8.88 -2.32 17.51
C GLN A 138 -9.28 -0.94 16.94
N ASP A 139 -8.95 0.15 17.65
CA ASP A 139 -9.19 1.51 17.17
C ASP A 139 -8.48 1.77 15.83
N HIS A 140 -7.24 1.31 15.69
CA HIS A 140 -6.48 1.48 14.44
C HIS A 140 -7.01 0.61 13.31
N TYR A 141 -7.45 -0.62 13.59
CA TYR A 141 -8.18 -1.40 12.58
C TYR A 141 -9.44 -0.70 12.14
N GLN A 142 -10.23 -0.15 13.06
CA GLN A 142 -11.46 0.56 12.69
C GLN A 142 -11.16 1.79 11.82
N GLN A 143 -10.11 2.55 12.14
CA GLN A 143 -9.63 3.66 11.31
C GLN A 143 -9.16 3.19 9.92
N PHE A 144 -8.50 2.04 9.83
CA PHE A 144 -8.03 1.49 8.56
C PHE A 144 -9.19 1.10 7.63
N HIS A 145 -10.26 0.55 8.20
CA HIS A 145 -11.47 0.17 7.44
C HIS A 145 -12.34 1.39 7.10
N ASN A 146 -12.37 2.41 7.96
CA ASN A 146 -13.09 3.66 7.69
C ASN A 146 -12.23 4.63 6.85
N ARG A 147 -12.28 4.47 5.53
CA ARG A 147 -11.46 5.21 4.57
C ARG A 147 -12.10 6.51 4.08
N ASN A 148 -13.30 6.85 4.55
CA ASN A 148 -14.16 7.90 3.97
C ASN A 148 -13.56 9.32 4.04
N ASP A 149 -12.67 9.58 4.99
CA ASP A 149 -12.03 10.89 5.17
C ASP A 149 -10.74 11.05 4.36
N LEU A 150 -10.34 10.04 3.59
CA LEU A 150 -9.13 10.06 2.77
C LEU A 150 -9.44 10.57 1.36
N PRO A 151 -8.48 11.25 0.70
CA PRO A 151 -8.63 11.59 -0.71
C PRO A 151 -8.91 10.34 -1.54
N THR A 152 -9.92 10.44 -2.40
CA THR A 152 -10.38 9.36 -3.28
C THR A 152 -10.19 9.78 -4.73
N LEU A 153 -10.02 8.81 -5.61
CA LEU A 153 -10.14 9.03 -7.05
C LEU A 153 -11.61 9.22 -7.40
N SER A 154 -11.89 10.18 -8.27
CA SER A 154 -13.18 10.31 -8.93
C SER A 154 -13.54 8.97 -9.59
N TYR A 155 -14.83 8.61 -9.55
CA TYR A 155 -15.33 7.33 -10.04
C TYR A 155 -15.25 7.24 -11.57
N GLU A 156 -14.06 7.00 -12.08
CA GLU A 156 -13.77 6.95 -13.51
C GLU A 156 -12.92 5.74 -13.88
N TRP A 157 -12.96 5.40 -15.17
CA TRP A 157 -12.12 4.36 -15.75
C TRP A 157 -10.66 4.78 -15.71
N LEU A 158 -9.81 3.91 -15.18
CA LEU A 158 -8.36 4.05 -15.23
C LEU A 158 -7.81 3.23 -16.40
N PRO A 159 -7.10 3.84 -17.36
CA PRO A 159 -6.47 3.10 -18.45
C PRO A 159 -5.33 2.23 -17.94
N LYS A 160 -5.35 0.93 -18.27
CA LYS A 160 -4.33 -0.03 -17.80
C LYS A 160 -2.91 0.37 -18.23
N SER A 161 -2.78 0.87 -19.45
CA SER A 161 -1.51 1.30 -20.05
C SER A 161 -0.87 2.51 -19.37
N GLN A 162 -1.61 3.21 -18.51
CA GLN A 162 -1.16 4.41 -17.81
C GLN A 162 -0.88 4.16 -16.33
N LEU A 163 -1.19 2.97 -15.81
CA LEU A 163 -0.84 2.60 -14.44
C LEU A 163 0.67 2.35 -14.36
N ILE A 164 1.33 2.97 -13.38
CA ILE A 164 2.74 2.67 -13.09
C ILE A 164 2.85 1.24 -12.54
N THR A 165 1.96 0.89 -11.61
CA THR A 165 1.89 -0.46 -11.08
C THR A 165 0.50 -0.74 -10.48
N ALA A 166 0.12 -2.00 -10.48
CA ALA A 166 -1.01 -2.53 -9.73
C ALA A 166 -0.52 -3.80 -9.02
N VAL A 167 -0.57 -3.81 -7.70
CA VAL A 167 0.00 -4.91 -6.90
C VAL A 167 -0.96 -5.40 -5.82
N GLN A 168 -0.80 -6.68 -5.51
CA GLN A 168 -1.50 -7.33 -4.41
C GLN A 168 -0.53 -8.26 -3.68
N ARG A 169 -0.78 -8.52 -2.41
CA ARG A 169 -0.07 -9.57 -1.68
C ARG A 169 -0.86 -10.88 -1.75
N CYS A 170 -0.17 -11.97 -2.04
CA CYS A 170 -0.71 -13.31 -1.87
C CYS A 170 -0.55 -13.76 -0.43
N GLU A 171 -1.58 -14.42 0.10
CA GLU A 171 -1.48 -15.23 1.32
C GLU A 171 -0.76 -16.56 1.04
#